data_AF-A0A1A8EQ73-F1
#
_entry.id   AF-A0A1A8EQ73-F1
#
_cell.length_a   1.000
_cell.length_b   1.000
_cell.length_c   1.000
_cell.angle_alpha   90.00
_cell.angle_beta   90.00
_cell.angle_gamma   90.00
#
_symmetry.space_group_name_H-M   'P 1'
#
loop_
_entity.id
_entity.type
_entity.pdbx_description
1 polymer ?
#
loop_
_entity_poly.entity_id
_entity_poly.type
_entity_poly.pdbx_seq_one_letter_code
_entity_poly.pdbx_strand_id
1 'polypeptide(L)'
;MLFVDFSSAFNTIIPDILMSQLLSLQVPPSTCHWIKDFLTDRPPHVKHDSHLSSSILLSTGAPQGCVLSPLLYTSDCAASHPSTAIFKFADDTTVVGLITDGDEAAYRAEVSNLSRWCSDNNLSLNIQKTKELILDFRRHSHTHAPLLINGEHVDRVPSIRFLGTIISADLSWSANTRALVKTAQQRLHFL
;
A
#
# COMPACT_ATOMS: atom_id res chain seq x y z
N MET A 1 6.16 -11.05 6.76
CA MET A 1 6.14 -9.76 6.05
C MET A 1 4.86 -9.72 5.23
N LEU A 2 4.09 -8.65 5.33
CA LEU A 2 2.84 -8.45 4.60
C LEU A 2 3.03 -7.33 3.58
N PHE A 3 2.81 -7.62 2.31
CA PHE A 3 2.83 -6.66 1.22
C PHE A 3 1.39 -6.29 0.89
N VAL A 4 1.04 -5.04 1.14
CA VAL A 4 -0.33 -4.54 1.11
C VAL A 4 -0.61 -3.88 -0.23
N ASP A 5 -1.75 -4.22 -0.82
CA ASP A 5 -2.29 -3.56 -2.01
C ASP A 5 -3.61 -2.88 -1.64
N PHE A 6 -3.79 -1.64 -2.11
CA PHE A 6 -5.02 -0.87 -1.85
C PHE A 6 -5.94 -0.91 -3.07
N SER A 7 -7.22 -1.15 -2.82
CA SER A 7 -8.27 -1.01 -3.82
C SER A 7 -8.48 0.48 -4.14
N SER A 8 -7.90 0.94 -5.25
CA SER A 8 -8.20 2.24 -5.83
C SER A 8 -7.96 3.43 -4.87
N ALA A 9 -6.84 3.41 -4.12
CA ALA A 9 -6.51 4.39 -3.09
C ALA A 9 -6.84 5.84 -3.50
N PHE A 10 -6.42 6.27 -4.69
CA PHE A 10 -6.63 7.63 -5.23
C PHE A 10 -8.07 8.09 -5.31
N ASN A 11 -9.03 7.17 -5.48
CA ASN A 11 -10.44 7.51 -5.58
C ASN A 11 -11.13 7.60 -4.21
N THR A 12 -10.44 7.23 -3.13
CA THR A 12 -11.06 7.12 -1.80
C THR A 12 -10.65 8.23 -0.82
N ILE A 13 -9.81 9.20 -1.23
CA ILE A 13 -9.46 10.35 -0.38
C ILE A 13 -10.71 11.13 -0.01
N ILE A 14 -10.92 11.35 1.28
CA ILE A 14 -11.92 12.28 1.78
C ILE A 14 -11.19 13.58 2.18
N PRO A 15 -11.42 14.72 1.50
CA PRO A 15 -10.69 15.95 1.74
C PRO A 15 -10.68 16.39 3.21
N ASP A 16 -11.80 16.25 3.93
CA ASP A 16 -11.89 16.66 5.34
C ASP A 16 -11.09 15.79 6.31
N ILE A 17 -11.06 14.47 6.08
CA ILE A 17 -10.21 13.55 6.86
C ILE A 17 -8.74 13.91 6.62
N LEU A 18 -8.37 14.09 5.35
CA LEU A 18 -7.04 14.48 4.96
C LEU A 18 -6.60 15.82 5.58
N MET A 19 -7.48 16.82 5.63
CA MET A 19 -7.14 18.10 6.26
C MET A 19 -6.82 17.95 7.74
N SER A 20 -7.56 17.08 8.42
CA SER A 20 -7.34 16.81 9.85
C SER A 20 -5.96 16.18 10.08
N GLN A 21 -5.52 15.29 9.18
CA GLN A 21 -4.19 14.68 9.20
C GLN A 21 -3.06 15.66 8.85
N LEU A 22 -3.26 16.51 7.83
CA LEU A 22 -2.25 17.52 7.48
C LEU A 22 -2.03 18.51 8.62
N LEU A 23 -3.10 18.90 9.32
CA LEU A 23 -3.01 19.76 10.49
C LEU A 23 -2.31 19.07 11.68
N SER A 24 -2.55 17.77 11.93
CA SER A 24 -1.84 17.03 12.98
C SER A 24 -0.34 16.94 12.71
N LEU A 25 0.06 16.95 11.44
CA LEU A 25 1.44 16.98 10.97
C LEU A 25 2.05 18.38 10.91
N GLN A 26 1.37 19.38 11.45
CA GLN A 26 1.84 20.76 11.51
C GLN A 26 2.07 21.38 10.12
N VAL A 27 1.38 20.88 9.09
CA VAL A 27 1.35 21.54 7.78
C VAL A 27 0.67 22.91 7.93
N PRO A 28 1.23 24.00 7.37
CA PRO A 28 0.65 25.33 7.52
C PRO A 28 -0.82 25.38 7.07
N PRO A 29 -1.71 26.04 7.83
CA PRO A 29 -3.13 26.12 7.49
C PRO A 29 -3.42 26.66 6.08
N SER A 30 -2.60 27.60 5.59
CA SER A 30 -2.70 28.12 4.22
C SER A 30 -2.46 27.03 3.17
N THR A 31 -1.47 26.17 3.38
CA THR A 31 -1.19 25.02 2.52
C THR A 31 -2.33 24.01 2.59
N CYS A 32 -2.85 23.72 3.79
CA CYS A 32 -4.01 22.84 3.95
C CYS A 32 -5.23 23.36 3.18
N HIS A 33 -5.58 24.65 3.32
CA HIS A 33 -6.69 25.25 2.58
C HIS A 33 -6.49 25.18 1.07
N TRP A 34 -5.27 25.43 0.59
CA TRP A 34 -4.96 25.28 -0.83
C TRP A 34 -5.10 23.84 -1.31
N ILE A 35 -4.68 22.85 -0.52
CA ILE A 35 -4.88 21.42 -0.85
C ILE A 35 -6.37 21.07 -0.83
N LYS A 36 -7.15 21.55 0.14
CA LYS A 36 -8.60 21.32 0.19
C LYS A 36 -9.28 21.88 -1.05
N ASP A 37 -9.04 23.16 -1.37
CA ASP A 37 -9.55 23.80 -2.59
C ASP A 37 -9.08 23.07 -3.86
N PHE A 38 -7.87 22.53 -3.85
CA PHE A 38 -7.38 21.70 -4.96
C PHE A 38 -8.15 20.39 -5.12
N LEU A 39 -8.67 19.81 -4.04
CA LEU A 39 -9.37 18.52 -4.05
C LEU A 39 -10.89 18.65 -4.17
N THR A 40 -11.47 19.81 -3.84
CA THR A 40 -12.92 20.06 -3.87
C THR A 40 -13.36 20.82 -5.13
N ASP A 41 -14.66 20.77 -5.44
CA ASP A 41 -15.31 21.56 -6.50
C ASP A 41 -14.70 21.45 -7.90
N ARG A 42 -14.18 20.25 -8.22
CA ARG A 42 -13.67 19.91 -9.56
C ARG A 42 -14.55 18.89 -10.25
N PRO A 43 -15.60 19.33 -10.97
CA PRO A 43 -16.40 18.43 -11.77
C PRO A 43 -15.59 17.88 -12.97
N PRO A 44 -15.24 16.57 -13.01
CA PRO A 44 -14.66 15.96 -14.20
C PRO A 44 -15.62 16.02 -15.40
N HIS A 45 -15.01 16.13 -16.58
CA HIS A 45 -15.68 15.99 -17.87
C HIS A 45 -14.84 15.05 -18.75
N VAL A 46 -15.50 14.22 -19.55
CA VAL A 46 -14.85 13.38 -20.55
C VAL A 46 -15.03 14.03 -21.91
N LYS A 47 -13.93 14.29 -22.61
CA LYS A 47 -13.96 14.75 -24.00
C LYS A 47 -13.57 13.59 -24.92
N HIS A 48 -14.44 13.27 -25.87
CA HIS A 48 -14.16 12.34 -26.96
C HIS A 48 -14.44 13.05 -28.28
N ASP A 49 -13.40 13.26 -29.09
CA ASP A 49 -13.44 14.10 -30.29
C ASP A 49 -14.01 15.51 -30.02
N SER A 50 -15.13 15.85 -30.64
CA SER A 50 -15.87 17.10 -30.48
C SER A 50 -16.94 17.05 -29.39
N HIS A 51 -17.14 15.91 -28.74
CA HIS A 51 -18.19 15.72 -27.74
C HIS A 51 -17.63 15.82 -26.32
N LEU A 52 -18.34 16.54 -25.46
CA LEU A 52 -18.06 16.67 -24.04
C LEU A 52 -19.18 15.99 -23.25
N SER A 53 -18.84 15.18 -22.25
CA SER A 53 -19.82 14.58 -21.35
C SER A 53 -20.43 15.63 -20.43
N SER A 54 -21.55 15.28 -19.78
CA SER A 54 -22.00 16.00 -18.60
C SER A 54 -20.96 15.94 -17.49
N SER A 55 -20.93 16.97 -16.66
CA SER A 55 -20.20 17.02 -15.39
C SER A 55 -20.73 15.95 -14.42
N ILE A 56 -19.82 15.28 -13.70
CA ILE A 56 -20.15 14.49 -12.51
C ILE A 56 -19.56 15.21 -11.30
N LEU A 57 -20.30 15.30 -10.20
CA LEU A 57 -19.75 15.81 -8.94
C LEU A 57 -18.97 14.69 -8.24
N LEU A 58 -17.69 14.92 -7.95
CA LEU A 58 -16.89 14.02 -7.13
C LEU A 58 -16.74 14.64 -5.73
N SER A 59 -17.16 13.91 -4.70
CA SER A 59 -16.97 14.28 -3.30
C SER A 59 -15.74 13.60 -2.67
N THR A 60 -15.10 12.68 -3.38
CA THR A 60 -13.93 11.93 -2.94
C THR A 60 -12.90 11.78 -4.06
N GLY A 61 -11.67 11.51 -3.65
CA GLY A 61 -10.55 11.20 -4.50
C GLY A 61 -9.66 12.40 -4.84
N ALA A 62 -8.53 12.10 -5.47
CA ALA A 62 -7.64 13.08 -6.07
C ALA A 62 -7.63 12.90 -7.60
N PRO A 63 -7.40 13.98 -8.37
CA PRO A 63 -7.23 13.87 -9.81
C PRO A 63 -6.16 12.83 -10.17
N GLN A 64 -6.42 11.99 -11.16
CA GLN A 64 -5.43 11.03 -11.64
C GLN A 64 -4.18 11.77 -12.14
N GLY A 65 -2.99 11.33 -11.72
CA GLY A 65 -1.73 12.03 -12.01
C GLY A 65 -1.46 13.24 -11.10
N CYS A 66 -2.24 13.42 -10.03
CA CYS A 66 -1.95 14.43 -9.02
C CYS A 66 -0.61 14.13 -8.32
N VAL A 67 0.36 15.03 -8.46
CA VAL A 67 1.70 14.90 -7.86
C VAL A 67 1.65 14.86 -6.32
N LEU A 68 0.62 15.46 -5.73
CA LEU A 68 0.45 15.48 -4.27
C LEU A 68 -0.10 14.17 -3.73
N SER A 69 -0.73 13.34 -4.56
CA SER A 69 -1.46 12.19 -4.07
C SER A 69 -0.61 11.23 -3.22
N PRO A 70 0.67 10.91 -3.53
CA PRO A 70 1.49 10.05 -2.68
C PRO A 70 1.78 10.65 -1.29
N LEU A 71 1.94 11.98 -1.19
CA LEU A 71 2.21 12.68 0.06
C LEU A 71 1.00 12.64 1.01
N LEU A 72 -0.21 12.55 0.45
CA LEU A 72 -1.47 12.56 1.18
C LEU A 72 -1.80 11.18 1.82
N TYR A 73 -1.16 10.08 1.40
CA TYR A 73 -1.37 8.75 2.00
C TYR A 73 -0.39 8.39 3.11
N THR A 74 0.77 9.04 3.17
CA THR A 74 1.92 8.52 3.91
C THR A 74 1.91 8.85 5.40
N SER A 75 0.93 9.63 5.86
CA SER A 75 1.28 10.66 6.83
C SER A 75 1.09 10.28 8.30
N ASP A 76 0.39 9.19 8.64
CA ASP A 76 0.16 8.82 10.05
C ASP A 76 0.02 7.30 10.30
N CYS A 77 0.73 6.47 9.55
CA CYS A 77 0.72 5.02 9.75
C CYS A 77 2.08 4.58 10.29
N ALA A 78 2.23 4.64 11.61
CA ALA A 78 3.43 4.22 12.33
C ALA A 78 3.22 2.85 12.98
N ALA A 79 4.30 2.09 13.11
CA ALA A 79 4.26 0.80 13.80
C ALA A 79 3.94 0.98 15.29
N SER A 80 3.06 0.13 15.83
CA SER A 80 2.61 0.20 17.22
C SER A 80 3.48 -0.62 18.19
N HIS A 81 4.33 -1.52 17.67
CA HIS A 81 5.17 -2.40 18.49
C HIS A 81 6.65 -2.39 18.08
N PRO A 82 7.62 -2.47 19.02
CA PRO A 82 9.06 -2.45 18.71
C PRO A 82 9.56 -3.60 17.81
N SER A 83 8.87 -4.74 17.83
CA SER A 83 9.19 -5.88 16.95
C SER A 83 8.54 -5.79 15.57
N THR A 84 7.87 -4.68 15.27
CA THR A 84 7.17 -4.44 14.00
C THR A 84 7.64 -3.16 13.35
N ALA A 85 7.52 -3.10 12.03
CA ALA A 85 7.83 -1.93 11.23
C ALA A 85 6.82 -1.81 10.09
N ILE A 86 6.44 -0.59 9.76
CA ILE A 86 5.65 -0.28 8.57
C ILE A 86 6.53 0.54 7.64
N PHE A 87 6.72 0.04 6.42
CA PHE A 87 7.43 0.73 5.35
C PHE A 87 6.42 1.18 4.31
N LYS A 88 6.52 2.44 3.88
CA LYS A 88 5.62 3.04 2.89
C LYS A 88 6.43 3.71 1.80
N PHE A 89 6.07 3.45 0.55
CA PHE A 89 6.62 4.10 -0.62
C PHE A 89 5.46 4.39 -1.59
N ALA A 90 4.98 5.64 -1.61
CA ALA A 90 3.75 5.99 -2.31
C ALA A 90 2.56 5.07 -1.88
N ASP A 91 2.01 4.30 -2.81
CA ASP A 91 0.93 3.33 -2.59
C ASP A 91 1.41 1.97 -2.08
N ASP A 92 2.70 1.64 -2.25
CA ASP A 92 3.28 0.41 -1.73
C ASP A 92 3.45 0.49 -0.21
N THR A 93 2.73 -0.36 0.53
CA THR A 93 2.85 -0.47 2.00
C THR A 93 3.27 -1.88 2.39
N THR A 94 4.23 -2.00 3.30
CA THR A 94 4.70 -3.29 3.82
C THR A 94 4.74 -3.29 5.34
N VAL A 95 4.13 -4.30 5.95
CA VAL A 95 4.24 -4.58 7.40
C VAL A 95 5.27 -5.67 7.61
N VAL A 96 6.26 -5.41 8.45
CA VAL A 96 7.27 -6.37 8.87
C VAL A 96 7.09 -6.63 10.36
N GLY A 97 7.13 -7.89 10.76
CA GLY A 97 7.07 -8.29 12.15
C GLY A 97 8.11 -9.38 12.41
N LEU A 98 8.87 -9.22 13.48
CA LEU A 98 9.75 -10.25 14.01
C LEU A 98 8.92 -11.21 14.85
N ILE A 99 8.98 -12.49 14.50
CA ILE A 99 8.34 -13.60 15.22
C ILE A 99 9.43 -14.32 16.01
N THR A 100 9.28 -14.40 17.33
CA THR A 100 10.23 -15.03 18.24
C THR A 100 9.53 -16.16 18.97
N ASP A 101 10.15 -17.35 19.05
CA ASP A 101 9.59 -18.53 19.73
C ASP A 101 8.17 -18.92 19.26
N GLY A 102 7.83 -18.57 18.02
CA GLY A 102 6.50 -18.82 17.44
C GLY A 102 5.43 -17.81 17.84
N ASP A 103 5.75 -16.80 18.66
CA ASP A 103 4.84 -15.71 19.00
C ASP A 103 4.75 -14.69 17.85
N GLU A 104 3.58 -14.67 17.22
CA GLU A 104 3.22 -13.77 16.12
C GLU A 104 2.20 -12.70 16.54
N ALA A 105 1.90 -12.57 17.85
CA ALA A 105 0.86 -11.68 18.35
C ALA A 105 1.10 -10.21 17.96
N ALA A 106 2.34 -9.73 18.10
CA ALA A 106 2.70 -8.36 17.72
C ALA A 106 2.46 -8.10 16.21
N TYR A 107 2.88 -9.03 15.35
CA TYR A 107 2.67 -8.92 13.91
C TYR A 107 1.18 -8.92 13.55
N ARG A 108 0.39 -9.85 14.11
CA ARG A 108 -1.06 -9.91 13.86
C ARG A 108 -1.81 -8.69 14.38
N ALA A 109 -1.41 -8.17 15.54
CA ALA A 109 -1.95 -6.94 16.10
C ALA A 109 -1.65 -5.75 15.17
N GLU A 110 -0.42 -5.66 14.65
CA GLU A 110 -0.04 -4.60 13.71
C GLU A 110 -0.85 -4.65 12.41
N VAL A 111 -1.04 -5.84 11.83
CA VAL A 111 -1.90 -6.02 10.64
C VAL A 111 -3.35 -5.60 10.94
N SER A 112 -3.86 -5.93 12.13
CA SER A 112 -5.22 -5.54 12.55
C SER A 112 -5.34 -4.02 12.74
N ASN A 113 -4.32 -3.39 13.32
CA ASN A 113 -4.24 -1.95 13.49
C ASN A 113 -4.18 -1.23 12.14
N LEU A 114 -3.40 -1.75 11.19
CA LEU A 114 -3.36 -1.24 9.83
C LEU A 114 -4.75 -1.35 9.16
N SER A 115 -5.44 -2.50 9.25
CA SER A 115 -6.78 -2.67 8.68
C SER A 115 -7.79 -1.67 9.28
N ARG A 116 -7.72 -1.43 10.59
CA ARG A 116 -8.55 -0.42 11.27
C ARG A 116 -8.22 0.99 10.78
N TRP A 117 -6.95 1.34 10.74
CA TRP A 117 -6.49 2.63 10.23
C TRP A 117 -6.95 2.84 8.78
N CYS A 118 -6.92 1.80 7.94
CA CYS A 118 -7.47 1.89 6.58
C CYS A 118 -8.95 2.24 6.59
N SER A 119 -9.75 1.53 7.39
CA SER A 119 -11.19 1.80 7.54
C SER A 119 -11.47 3.24 8.01
N ASP A 120 -10.74 3.71 9.02
CA ASP A 120 -10.89 5.06 9.59
C ASP A 120 -10.52 6.16 8.58
N ASN A 121 -9.65 5.85 7.61
CA ASN A 121 -9.18 6.75 6.57
C ASN A 121 -9.87 6.55 5.21
N ASN A 122 -10.99 5.81 5.19
CA ASN A 122 -11.72 5.47 3.97
C ASN A 122 -10.81 4.81 2.90
N LEU A 123 -9.88 3.96 3.32
CA LEU A 123 -9.04 3.14 2.46
C LEU A 123 -9.55 1.71 2.47
N SER A 124 -9.56 1.09 1.29
CA SER A 124 -9.94 -0.31 1.12
C SER A 124 -8.70 -1.14 0.79
N LEU A 125 -8.48 -2.21 1.54
CA LEU A 125 -7.43 -3.18 1.26
C LEU A 125 -7.90 -4.16 0.18
N ASN A 126 -7.05 -4.43 -0.81
CA ASN A 126 -7.25 -5.51 -1.75
C ASN A 126 -6.61 -6.79 -1.19
N ILE A 127 -7.39 -7.58 -0.46
CA ILE A 127 -6.88 -8.77 0.22
C ILE A 127 -6.39 -9.83 -0.77
N GLN A 128 -7.04 -9.93 -1.94
CA GLN A 128 -6.63 -10.86 -3.01
C GLN A 128 -5.27 -10.50 -3.63
N LYS A 129 -4.88 -9.23 -3.65
CA LYS A 129 -3.56 -8.78 -4.13
C LYS A 129 -2.55 -8.63 -3.01
N THR A 130 -2.99 -8.47 -1.77
CA THR A 130 -2.15 -8.48 -0.58
C THR A 130 -1.53 -9.85 -0.41
N LYS A 131 -0.22 -9.91 -0.14
CA LYS A 131 0.52 -11.19 -0.02
C LYS A 131 1.37 -11.23 1.24
N GLU A 132 1.46 -12.41 1.83
CA GLU A 132 2.36 -12.68 2.95
C GLU A 132 3.61 -13.44 2.46
N LEU A 133 4.78 -12.97 2.88
CA LEU A 133 6.05 -13.67 2.75
C LEU A 133 6.61 -13.97 4.14
N ILE A 134 6.90 -15.24 4.41
CA ILE A 134 7.57 -15.66 5.65
C ILE A 134 9.03 -15.97 5.34
N LEU A 135 9.92 -15.31 6.09
CA LEU A 135 11.36 -15.57 6.07
C LEU A 135 11.70 -16.41 7.31
N ASP A 136 11.92 -17.71 7.13
CA ASP A 136 12.24 -18.63 8.23
C ASP A 136 13.44 -19.50 7.86
N PHE A 137 14.55 -19.32 8.59
CA PHE A 137 15.81 -20.03 8.40
C PHE A 137 16.10 -21.05 9.51
N ARG A 138 15.13 -21.31 10.39
CA ARG A 138 15.27 -22.31 11.45
C ARG A 138 15.29 -23.71 10.83
N ARG A 139 16.11 -24.61 11.38
CA ARG A 139 16.18 -26.03 10.95
C ARG A 139 14.87 -26.77 11.14
N HIS A 140 14.11 -26.39 12.17
CA HIS A 140 12.75 -26.87 12.42
C HIS A 140 11.82 -25.67 12.31
N SER A 141 11.16 -25.56 11.16
CA SER A 141 10.18 -24.51 10.93
C SER A 141 8.89 -24.82 11.68
N HIS A 142 8.28 -23.78 12.23
CA HIS A 142 6.94 -23.86 12.78
C HIS A 142 5.93 -23.52 11.69
N THR A 143 4.87 -24.31 11.58
CA THR A 143 3.76 -23.98 10.69
C THR A 143 2.98 -22.81 11.29
N HIS A 144 3.12 -21.63 10.68
CA HIS A 144 2.33 -20.46 11.04
C HIS A 144 0.90 -20.59 10.54
N ALA A 145 -0.07 -20.30 11.40
CA ALA A 145 -1.49 -20.28 11.03
C ALA A 145 -1.74 -19.27 9.90
N PRO A 146 -2.74 -19.48 9.03
CA PRO A 146 -3.07 -18.51 7.99
C PRO A 146 -3.35 -17.12 8.57
N LEU A 147 -2.95 -16.08 7.84
CA LEU A 147 -3.29 -14.70 8.17
C LEU A 147 -4.67 -14.38 7.62
N LEU A 148 -5.52 -13.81 8.48
CA LEU A 148 -6.86 -13.36 8.12
C LEU A 148 -6.93 -11.84 8.28
N ILE A 149 -7.47 -11.16 7.26
CA ILE A 149 -7.78 -9.73 7.31
C ILE A 149 -9.26 -9.61 7.00
N ASN A 150 -10.04 -8.97 7.89
CA ASN A 150 -11.49 -8.81 7.74
C ASN A 150 -12.25 -10.12 7.42
N GLY A 151 -11.75 -11.27 7.90
CA GLY A 151 -12.33 -12.59 7.67
C GLY A 151 -11.87 -13.30 6.38
N GLU A 152 -11.10 -12.63 5.52
CA GLU A 152 -10.55 -13.21 4.29
C GLU A 152 -9.10 -13.69 4.47
N HIS A 153 -8.74 -14.77 3.77
CA HIS A 153 -7.39 -15.34 3.81
C HIS A 153 -6.42 -14.53 2.96
N VAL A 154 -5.27 -14.19 3.54
CA VAL A 154 -4.15 -13.63 2.79
C VAL A 154 -3.31 -14.76 2.20
N ASP A 155 -3.03 -14.68 0.90
CA ASP A 155 -2.18 -15.66 0.24
C ASP A 155 -0.73 -15.54 0.71
N ARG A 156 -0.19 -16.65 1.21
CA ARG A 156 1.23 -16.79 1.49
C ARG A 156 1.97 -17.23 0.23
N VAL A 157 3.03 -16.51 -0.14
CA VAL A 157 3.79 -16.75 -1.37
C VAL A 157 5.26 -17.03 -1.09
N PRO A 158 5.96 -17.82 -1.93
CA PRO A 158 7.38 -18.10 -1.76
C PRO A 158 8.28 -16.96 -2.24
N SER A 159 7.75 -16.03 -3.02
CA SER A 159 8.47 -14.85 -3.52
C SER A 159 7.49 -13.78 -3.97
N ILE A 160 7.90 -12.52 -3.91
CA ILE A 160 7.10 -11.38 -4.38
C ILE A 160 7.97 -10.34 -5.06
N ARG A 161 7.42 -9.66 -6.08
CA ARG A 161 8.03 -8.46 -6.65
C ARG A 161 7.58 -7.25 -5.83
N PHE A 162 8.54 -6.53 -5.26
CA PHE A 162 8.32 -5.32 -4.48
C PHE A 162 9.32 -4.26 -4.91
N LEU A 163 8.84 -3.06 -5.26
CA LEU A 163 9.66 -1.94 -5.75
C LEU A 163 10.66 -2.35 -6.86
N GLY A 164 10.19 -3.18 -7.80
CA GLY A 164 10.99 -3.68 -8.93
C GLY A 164 11.94 -4.84 -8.61
N THR A 165 12.07 -5.25 -7.35
CA THR A 165 12.96 -6.32 -6.92
C THR A 165 12.15 -7.56 -6.51
N ILE A 166 12.58 -8.75 -6.94
CA ILE A 166 11.98 -10.01 -6.46
C ILE A 166 12.65 -10.42 -5.15
N ILE A 167 11.86 -10.49 -4.08
CA ILE A 167 12.26 -10.97 -2.76
C ILE A 167 11.75 -12.39 -2.60
N SER A 168 12.65 -13.33 -2.34
CA SER A 168 12.34 -14.75 -2.15
C SER A 168 12.36 -15.12 -0.66
N ALA A 169 11.55 -16.10 -0.26
CA ALA A 169 11.45 -16.57 1.13
C ALA A 169 12.79 -17.14 1.66
N ASP A 170 13.57 -17.72 0.77
CA ASP A 170 14.93 -18.23 1.02
C ASP A 170 16.01 -17.15 0.92
N LEU A 171 15.62 -15.89 0.68
CA LEU A 171 16.49 -14.75 0.38
C LEU A 171 17.49 -15.00 -0.77
N SER A 172 17.23 -15.98 -1.64
CA SER A 172 18.03 -16.19 -2.84
C SER A 172 17.73 -15.12 -3.89
N TRP A 173 18.79 -14.62 -4.53
CA TRP A 173 18.68 -13.67 -5.64
C TRP A 173 18.36 -14.33 -6.97
N SER A 174 18.31 -15.66 -7.04
CA SER A 174 18.15 -16.44 -8.27
C SER A 174 16.90 -16.08 -9.06
N ALA A 175 15.76 -15.84 -8.40
CA ALA A 175 14.53 -15.42 -9.06
C ALA A 175 14.65 -14.01 -9.65
N ASN A 176 15.20 -13.07 -8.87
CA ASN A 176 15.42 -11.69 -9.29
C ASN A 176 16.41 -11.61 -10.47
N THR A 177 17.56 -12.26 -10.35
CA THR A 177 18.61 -12.30 -11.39
C THR A 177 18.07 -12.86 -12.69
N ARG A 178 17.33 -13.98 -12.66
CA ARG A 178 16.71 -14.54 -13.87
C ARG A 178 15.73 -13.56 -14.51
N ALA A 179 14.91 -12.87 -13.71
CA ALA A 179 13.96 -11.88 -14.23
C ALA A 179 14.67 -10.67 -14.86
N LEU A 180 15.76 -10.19 -14.26
CA LEU A 180 16.57 -9.10 -14.79
C LEU A 180 17.29 -9.49 -16.09
N VAL A 181 17.92 -10.66 -16.12
CA VAL A 181 18.58 -11.21 -17.33
C VAL A 181 17.57 -11.33 -18.47
N LYS A 182 16.39 -11.90 -18.21
CA LYS A 182 15.32 -12.00 -19.20
C LYS A 182 14.89 -10.62 -19.73
N THR A 183 14.71 -9.65 -18.84
CA THR A 183 14.32 -8.28 -19.24
C THR A 183 15.41 -7.61 -20.08
N ALA A 184 16.68 -7.82 -19.74
CA ALA A 184 17.82 -7.30 -20.48
C ALA A 184 17.94 -7.94 -21.87
N GLN A 185 17.81 -9.27 -21.95
CA GLN A 185 17.78 -10.04 -23.19
C GLN A 185 16.69 -9.54 -24.15
N GLN A 186 15.46 -9.36 -23.66
CA GLN A 186 14.35 -8.81 -24.43
C GLN A 186 14.65 -7.40 -24.97
N ARG A 187 15.26 -6.52 -24.16
CA ARG A 187 15.63 -5.16 -24.57
C ARG A 187 16.78 -5.12 -25.58
N LEU A 188 17.65 -6.13 -25.56
CA LEU A 188 18.74 -6.29 -26.51
C LEU A 188 18.33 -7.10 -27.75
N HIS A 189 17.05 -7.47 -27.87
CA HIS A 189 16.53 -8.34 -28.94
C HIS A 189 17.17 -9.73 -29.00
N PHE A 190 17.77 -10.20 -27.91
CA PHE A 190 18.23 -11.57 -27.73
C PHE A 190 17.09 -12.39 -27.10
N LEU A 191 16.02 -12.66 -27.86
CA LEU A 191 14.84 -13.49 -27.52
C LEU A 191 14.43 -13.55 -26.03
#